data_AF-A0A349VIV3-F1
#
_entry.id   AF-A0A349VIV3-F1
#
_cell.length_a   1.000
_cell.length_b   1.000
_cell.length_c   1.000
_cell.angle_alpha   90.00
_cell.angle_beta   90.00
_cell.angle_gamma   90.00
#
_symmetry.space_group_name_H-M   'P 1'
#
loop_
_entity.id
_entity.type
_entity.pdbx_description
1 polymer ?
#
loop_
_entity_poly.entity_id
_entity_poly.type
_entity_poly.pdbx_seq_one_letter_code
_entity_poly.pdbx_strand_id
1 'polypeptide(L)'
;GWAPQRFEPFEGGFLSMQKTPHLAHNGCENCHGPAAAHAAVERGDVRASLTERDRLREELAMSIDTPESKQKVISNCLECHDLDNSPEFDFEDYWPSVDHTEEVTDKNE
;
A
#
# COMPACT_ATOMS: atom_id res chain seq x y z
N GLY A 1 10.40 -9.77 6.59
CA GLY A 1 10.57 -9.09 7.90
C GLY A 1 10.72 -10.09 9.01
N TRP A 2 11.25 -9.72 10.18
CA TRP A 2 11.51 -10.67 11.28
C TRP A 2 10.56 -10.44 12.47
N ALA A 3 9.96 -11.52 12.99
CA ALA A 3 9.24 -11.49 14.26
C ALA A 3 10.13 -12.02 15.40
N PRO A 4 10.71 -11.15 16.27
CA PRO A 4 11.65 -11.59 17.31
C PRO A 4 11.12 -12.64 18.26
N GLN A 5 9.81 -12.58 18.53
CA GLN A 5 9.15 -13.48 19.47
C GLN A 5 8.79 -14.83 18.84
N ARG A 6 8.85 -14.94 17.51
CA ARG A 6 8.44 -16.13 16.76
C ARG A 6 9.56 -16.76 15.93
N PHE A 7 10.71 -16.09 15.78
CA PHE A 7 11.88 -16.56 15.03
C PHE A 7 11.55 -16.95 13.57
N GLU A 8 10.59 -16.26 12.93
CA GLU A 8 10.16 -16.55 11.57
C GLU A 8 10.40 -15.33 10.66
N PRO A 9 10.98 -15.52 9.45
CA PRO A 9 10.93 -14.52 8.39
C PRO A 9 9.54 -14.47 7.76
N PHE A 10 8.96 -13.29 7.62
CA PHE A 10 7.72 -13.07 6.87
C PHE A 10 7.99 -13.26 5.37
N GLU A 11 7.31 -14.23 4.76
CA GLU A 11 7.37 -14.52 3.31
C GLU A 11 6.56 -13.52 2.45
N GLY A 12 5.83 -12.56 3.05
CA GLY A 12 5.03 -11.55 2.33
C GLY A 12 4.37 -10.50 3.22
N GLY A 13 3.62 -9.56 2.61
CA GLY A 13 2.93 -8.44 3.27
C GLY A 13 1.51 -8.76 3.77
N PHE A 14 0.81 -7.75 4.31
CA PHE A 14 -0.60 -7.90 4.71
C PHE A 14 -1.50 -8.05 3.50
N LEU A 15 -2.24 -9.15 3.43
CA LEU A 15 -3.21 -9.41 2.36
C LEU A 15 -4.64 -9.16 2.83
N SER A 16 -5.01 -9.72 3.99
CA SER A 16 -6.31 -9.49 4.63
C SER A 16 -6.29 -9.97 6.08
N MET A 17 -7.28 -9.55 6.85
CA MET A 17 -7.48 -10.07 8.22
C MET A 17 -7.70 -11.59 8.27
N GLN A 18 -8.18 -12.22 7.18
CA GLN A 18 -8.33 -13.68 7.14
C GLN A 18 -7.02 -14.40 6.77
N LYS A 19 -6.21 -13.83 5.87
CA LYS A 19 -5.01 -14.49 5.32
C LYS A 19 -3.76 -14.22 6.14
N THR A 20 -3.60 -13.00 6.64
CA THR A 20 -2.39 -12.54 7.32
C THR A 20 -2.74 -11.74 8.60
N PRO A 21 -3.50 -12.33 9.55
CA PRO A 21 -3.97 -11.62 10.75
C PRO A 21 -2.84 -11.10 11.63
N HIS A 22 -1.66 -11.73 11.57
CA HIS A 22 -0.48 -11.30 12.31
C HIS A 22 0.19 -10.05 11.73
N LEU A 23 -0.16 -9.68 10.49
CA LEU A 23 0.25 -8.45 9.82
C LEU A 23 -0.87 -7.41 9.83
N ALA A 24 -1.90 -7.56 10.66
CA ALA A 24 -3.05 -6.65 10.74
C ALA A 24 -2.67 -5.18 11.00
N HIS A 25 -1.47 -4.94 11.54
CA HIS A 25 -0.92 -3.60 11.78
C HIS A 25 -0.08 -3.08 10.61
N ASN A 26 0.04 -3.83 9.52
CA ASN A 26 0.70 -3.41 8.29
C ASN A 26 -0.35 -3.01 7.26
N GLY A 27 -1.02 -1.89 7.50
CA GLY A 27 -2.09 -1.38 6.65
C GLY A 27 -1.61 -0.44 5.55
N CYS A 28 -2.55 0.07 4.75
CA CYS A 28 -2.32 1.06 3.70
C CYS A 28 -1.57 2.29 4.22
N GLU A 29 -1.78 2.64 5.50
CA GLU A 29 -1.19 3.77 6.18
C GLU A 29 0.34 3.69 6.31
N ASN A 30 0.94 2.51 6.22
CA ASN A 30 2.38 2.35 6.26
C ASN A 30 3.07 3.03 5.07
N CYS A 31 2.38 3.17 3.93
CA CYS A 31 2.92 3.83 2.75
C CYS A 31 2.23 5.15 2.43
N HIS A 32 0.91 5.25 2.69
CA HIS A 32 0.09 6.39 2.27
C HIS A 32 -0.26 7.37 3.41
N GLY A 33 0.07 7.03 4.66
CA GLY A 33 -0.37 7.80 5.83
C GLY A 33 -1.88 7.65 6.11
N PRO A 34 -2.50 8.57 6.88
CA PRO A 34 -3.88 8.41 7.32
C PRO A 34 -4.89 8.29 6.17
N ALA A 35 -5.50 7.11 6.02
CA ALA A 35 -6.45 6.78 4.95
C ALA A 35 -7.89 6.49 5.46
N ALA A 36 -8.21 6.84 6.71
CA ALA A 36 -9.46 6.43 7.36
C ALA A 36 -10.72 6.91 6.62
N ALA A 37 -10.73 8.14 6.11
CA ALA A 37 -11.86 8.70 5.36
C ALA A 37 -12.04 7.99 4.02
N HIS A 38 -10.96 7.82 3.26
CA HIS A 38 -10.95 7.03 2.02
C HIS A 38 -11.51 5.62 2.26
N ALA A 39 -10.96 4.90 3.25
CA ALA A 39 -11.36 3.53 3.53
C ALA A 39 -12.83 3.41 3.96
N ALA A 40 -13.35 4.37 4.72
CA ALA A 40 -14.77 4.41 5.11
C ALA A 40 -15.70 4.63 3.91
N VAL A 41 -15.29 5.47 2.95
CA VAL A 41 -16.07 5.70 1.72
C VAL A 41 -16.03 4.47 0.80
N GLU A 42 -14.88 3.83 0.60
CA GLU A 42 -14.78 2.61 -0.24
C GLU A 42 -15.56 1.42 0.31
N ARG A 43 -15.62 1.28 1.65
CA ARG A 43 -16.45 0.23 2.29
C ARG A 43 -17.94 0.53 2.28
N GLY A 44 -18.34 1.75 1.92
CA GLY A 44 -19.73 2.21 1.97
C GLY A 44 -20.23 2.53 3.38
N ASP A 45 -19.35 2.63 4.38
CA ASP A 45 -19.69 3.02 5.74
C ASP A 45 -20.18 4.48 5.79
N VAL A 46 -19.64 5.31 4.87
CA VAL A 46 -20.02 6.72 4.69
C VAL A 46 -20.41 6.95 3.24
N ARG A 47 -21.60 7.52 3.02
CA ARG A 47 -22.06 7.91 1.68
C ARG A 47 -21.37 9.21 1.26
N ALA A 48 -20.58 9.14 0.19
CA ALA A 48 -19.95 10.30 -0.46
C ALA A 48 -20.45 10.44 -1.92
N SER A 49 -20.26 11.62 -2.52
CA SER A 49 -20.42 11.78 -3.96
C SER A 49 -19.28 11.08 -4.70
N LEU A 50 -19.45 10.81 -6.00
CA LEU A 50 -18.36 10.26 -6.83
C LEU A 50 -17.14 11.19 -6.79
N THR A 51 -17.36 12.50 -6.92
CA THR A 51 -16.29 13.51 -6.84
C THR A 51 -15.53 13.46 -5.51
N GLU A 52 -16.22 13.31 -4.39
CA GLU A 52 -15.56 13.24 -3.08
C GLU A 52 -14.79 11.93 -2.91
N ARG A 53 -15.35 10.81 -3.39
CA ARG A 53 -14.64 9.53 -3.41
C ARG A 53 -13.37 9.61 -4.25
N ASP A 54 -13.45 10.20 -5.44
CA ASP A 54 -12.32 10.31 -6.35
C ASP A 54 -11.24 11.24 -5.78
N ARG A 55 -11.63 12.36 -5.14
CA ARG A 55 -10.73 13.24 -4.39
C ARG A 55 -9.97 12.49 -3.28
N LEU A 56 -10.68 11.67 -2.49
CA LEU A 56 -10.06 10.87 -1.42
C LEU A 56 -9.09 9.80 -1.96
N ARG A 57 -9.31 9.29 -3.18
CA ARG A 57 -8.35 8.40 -3.86
C ARG A 57 -7.12 9.16 -4.31
N GLU A 58 -7.30 10.33 -4.93
CA GLU A 58 -6.20 11.20 -5.39
C GLU A 58 -5.30 11.65 -4.23
N GLU A 59 -5.86 11.95 -3.05
CA GLU A 59 -5.09 12.33 -1.87
C GLU A 59 -4.11 11.24 -1.39
N LEU A 60 -4.42 9.97 -1.65
CA LEU A 60 -3.56 8.85 -1.31
C LEU A 60 -2.66 8.42 -2.48
N ALA A 61 -2.89 8.91 -3.69
CA ALA A 61 -2.10 8.51 -4.85
C ALA A 61 -0.63 8.92 -4.69
N MET A 62 0.27 7.95 -4.81
CA MET A 62 1.72 8.19 -4.81
C MET A 62 2.21 8.19 -6.25
N SER A 63 2.59 9.36 -6.75
CA SER A 63 3.21 9.47 -8.07
C SER A 63 4.67 9.01 -8.03
N ILE A 64 5.12 8.38 -9.12
CA ILE A 64 6.52 8.02 -9.39
C ILE A 64 7.00 8.59 -10.73
N ASP A 65 6.28 9.57 -11.27
CA ASP A 65 6.52 10.19 -12.58
C ASP A 65 7.78 11.07 -12.63
N THR A 66 8.26 11.49 -11.47
CA THR A 66 9.51 12.26 -11.32
C THR A 66 10.51 11.51 -10.45
N PRO A 67 11.83 11.74 -10.64
CA PRO A 67 12.85 11.15 -9.75
C PRO A 67 12.63 11.48 -8.28
N GLU A 68 12.18 12.70 -7.97
CA GLU A 68 11.95 13.15 -6.60
C GLU A 68 10.75 12.45 -5.96
N SER A 69 9.64 12.31 -6.70
CA SER A 69 8.44 11.62 -6.20
C SER A 69 8.72 10.12 -6.03
N LYS A 70 9.37 9.49 -7.01
CA LYS A 70 9.83 8.10 -6.94
C LYS A 70 10.72 7.85 -5.72
N GLN A 71 11.70 8.72 -5.48
CA GLN A 71 12.58 8.58 -4.32
C GLN A 71 11.82 8.66 -2.99
N LYS A 72 10.79 9.51 -2.89
CA LYS A 72 9.94 9.60 -1.70
C LYS A 72 9.16 8.30 -1.47
N VAL A 73 8.62 7.69 -2.53
CA VAL A 73 7.93 6.40 -2.44
C VAL A 73 8.90 5.29 -2.03
N ILE A 74 10.09 5.23 -2.63
CA ILE A 74 11.14 4.28 -2.25
C ILE A 74 11.47 4.40 -0.77
N SER A 75 11.60 5.63 -0.24
CA SER A 75 11.90 5.84 1.18
C SER A 75 10.84 5.22 2.09
N ASN A 76 9.56 5.29 1.75
CA ASN A 76 8.49 4.65 2.52
C ASN A 76 8.65 3.12 2.54
N CYS A 77 9.03 2.51 1.41
CA CYS A 77 9.30 1.08 1.34
C CYS A 77 10.50 0.68 2.22
N LEU A 78 11.56 1.48 2.19
CA LEU A 78 12.80 1.24 2.93
C LEU A 78 12.67 1.47 4.45
N GLU A 79 11.55 2.01 4.96
CA GLU A 79 11.26 2.03 6.39
C GLU A 79 11.13 0.62 6.99
N CYS A 80 10.79 -0.37 6.15
CA CYS A 80 10.64 -1.77 6.56
C CYS A 80 11.49 -2.74 5.70
N HIS A 81 11.75 -2.42 4.43
CA HIS A 81 12.62 -3.22 3.58
C HIS A 81 14.08 -2.82 3.78
N ASP A 82 14.66 -3.37 4.85
CA ASP A 82 16.06 -3.21 5.22
C ASP A 82 16.82 -4.55 5.16
N LEU A 83 18.10 -4.54 5.56
CA LEU A 83 18.94 -5.74 5.57
C LEU A 83 18.44 -6.86 6.50
N ASP A 84 17.73 -6.51 7.56
CA ASP A 84 17.25 -7.48 8.54
C ASP A 84 15.90 -8.08 8.13
N ASN A 85 15.11 -7.34 7.37
CA ASN A 85 13.74 -7.67 7.04
C ASN A 85 13.55 -8.16 5.60
N SER A 86 14.31 -7.63 4.66
CA SER A 86 14.21 -7.94 3.23
C SER A 86 15.49 -7.53 2.49
N PRO A 87 16.64 -8.18 2.76
CA PRO A 87 17.94 -7.76 2.23
C PRO A 87 18.03 -7.76 0.70
N GLU A 88 17.21 -8.57 0.05
CA GLU A 88 17.13 -8.69 -1.42
C GLU A 88 16.00 -7.80 -2.00
N PHE A 89 15.51 -6.79 -1.27
CA PHE A 89 14.48 -5.90 -1.78
C PHE A 89 15.02 -5.04 -2.93
N ASP A 90 14.30 -5.07 -4.05
CA ASP A 90 14.44 -4.14 -5.15
C ASP A 90 13.10 -3.45 -5.41
N PHE A 91 13.10 -2.13 -5.54
CA PHE A 91 11.86 -1.38 -5.70
C PHE A 91 11.14 -1.72 -7.02
N GLU A 92 11.87 -1.89 -8.13
CA GLU A 92 11.27 -2.13 -9.44
C GLU A 92 10.60 -3.49 -9.52
N ASP A 93 11.17 -4.49 -8.84
CA ASP A 93 10.63 -5.84 -8.80
C ASP A 93 9.33 -5.92 -7.98
N TYR A 94 9.24 -5.16 -6.89
CA TYR A 94 8.12 -5.22 -5.95
C TYR A 94 7.00 -4.24 -6.23
N TRP A 95 7.29 -3.06 -6.80
CA TRP A 95 6.29 -2.03 -7.10
C TRP A 95 5.06 -2.57 -7.86
N PRO A 96 5.19 -3.41 -8.90
CA PRO A 96 4.02 -3.94 -9.62
C PRO A 96 3.05 -4.76 -8.77
N SER A 97 3.50 -5.29 -7.63
CA SER A 97 2.64 -6.09 -6.73
C SER A 97 1.76 -5.23 -5.81
N VAL A 98 2.10 -3.95 -5.67
CA VAL A 98 1.43 -2.98 -4.79
C VAL A 98 0.92 -1.76 -5.56
N ASP A 99 1.13 -1.71 -6.87
CA ASP A 99 0.53 -0.70 -7.71
C ASP A 99 -0.98 -0.98 -7.82
N HIS A 100 -1.78 0.06 -7.58
CA HIS A 100 -3.24 0.01 -7.62
C HIS A 100 -3.78 0.87 -8.76
N THR A 101 -2.93 1.28 -9.70
CA THR A 101 -3.40 1.77 -10.99
C THR A 101 -4.03 0.59 -11.71
N GLU A 102 -5.36 0.46 -11.60
CA GLU A 102 -6.12 -0.46 -12.44
C GLU A 102 -5.67 -0.22 -13.90
N GLU A 103 -5.38 -1.29 -14.66
CA GLU A 103 -5.57 -1.18 -16.11
C GLU A 103 -7.02 -0.70 -16.27
N VAL A 104 -7.19 0.54 -16.71
CA VAL A 104 -8.48 1.06 -17.13
C VAL A 104 -8.89 0.25 -18.35
N THR A 105 -9.42 -0.95 -18.14
CA THR A 105 -10.22 -1.61 -19.16
C THR A 105 -11.48 -0.76 -19.26
N ASP A 106 -11.55 0.07 -20.30
CA ASP A 106 -12.77 0.70 -20.76
C ASP A 106 -13.88 -0.36 -20.78
N LYS A 107 -14.71 -0.39 -19.73
CA LYS A 107 -16.03 -1.03 -19.82
C LYS A 107 -16.98 -0.01 -20.44
N ASN A 108 -16.71 0.30 -21.71
CA ASN A 108 -17.72 0.76 -22.64
C ASN A 108 -18.39 -0.49 -23.24
N GLU A 109 -19.51 -0.91 -22.64
CA GLU A 109 -20.62 -1.58 -23.34
C GLU A 109 -21.90 -1.53 -22.49
#